data_AF-A0A2J7Z2N3-F1
#
_entry.id   AF-A0A2J7Z2N3-F1
#
_cell.length_a   1.000
_cell.length_b   1.000
_cell.length_c   1.000
_cell.angle_alpha   90.00
_cell.angle_beta   90.00
_cell.angle_gamma   90.00
#
_symmetry.space_group_name_H-M   'P 1'
#
loop_
_entity.id
_entity.type
_entity.pdbx_description
1 polymer ?
#
loop_
_entity_poly.entity_id
_entity_poly.type
_entity_poly.pdbx_seq_one_letter_code
_entity_poly.pdbx_strand_id
1 'polypeptide(L)'
;MGGQDLGRLCAKPDDQVCCGLHAYGRAKLANLAYTLDLAQRLKGDGISVFAADPGGAVTTMTTGTMSSSRVVAPWLRPEGPWS
;
A
#
# COMPACT_ATOMS: atom_id res chain seq x y z
N MET A 1 -21.18 29.88 5.89
CA MET A 1 -21.09 28.50 6.42
C MET A 1 -20.38 27.66 5.38
N GLY A 2 -19.06 27.49 5.55
CA GLY A 2 -18.19 26.78 4.60
C GLY A 2 -18.08 25.31 4.97
N GLY A 3 -18.54 24.44 4.08
CA GLY A 3 -18.26 23.00 4.09
C GLY A 3 -17.33 22.69 2.93
N GLN A 4 -16.04 22.98 3.10
CA GLN A 4 -15.03 22.69 2.09
C GLN A 4 -14.48 21.30 2.35
N ASP A 5 -15.04 20.34 1.63
CA ASP A 5 -14.32 19.31 0.87
C ASP A 5 -12.88 18.99 1.32
N LEU A 6 -12.76 18.34 2.49
CA LEU A 6 -11.48 17.84 2.99
C LEU A 6 -11.05 16.51 2.31
N GLY A 7 -11.82 16.02 1.33
CA GLY A 7 -11.61 14.72 0.69
C GLY A 7 -10.82 14.76 -0.62
N ARG A 8 -10.56 15.94 -1.19
CA ARG A 8 -10.12 16.08 -2.59
C ARG A 8 -8.65 16.44 -2.82
N LEU A 9 -7.80 16.31 -1.81
CA LEU A 9 -6.38 16.68 -1.96
C LEU A 9 -5.54 15.74 -2.85
N CYS A 10 -6.13 14.71 -3.49
CA CYS A 10 -5.42 13.77 -4.37
C CYS A 10 -6.31 13.15 -5.46
N ALA A 11 -7.08 13.93 -6.23
CA ALA A 11 -7.91 13.32 -7.29
C ALA A 11 -7.90 14.11 -8.61
N LYS A 12 -6.84 13.97 -9.39
CA LYS A 12 -6.94 13.95 -10.85
C LYS A 12 -7.21 12.50 -11.28
N PRO A 13 -8.10 12.21 -12.24
CA PRO A 13 -8.46 10.84 -12.62
C PRO A 13 -7.27 9.89 -12.90
N ASP A 14 -6.10 10.42 -13.29
CA ASP A 14 -4.85 9.68 -13.50
C ASP A 14 -3.97 9.42 -12.25
N ASP A 15 -4.31 9.93 -11.05
CA ASP A 15 -3.52 9.81 -9.80
C ASP A 15 -4.07 8.78 -8.79
N GLN A 16 -5.24 8.20 -9.07
CA GLN A 16 -5.95 7.28 -8.18
C GLN A 16 -5.16 5.97 -7.93
N VAL A 17 -4.39 5.51 -8.92
CA VAL A 17 -3.54 4.30 -8.82
C VAL A 17 -2.41 4.48 -7.82
N CYS A 18 -1.74 5.64 -7.82
CA CYS A 18 -0.70 5.96 -6.84
C CYS A 18 -1.28 6.05 -5.43
N CYS A 19 -2.44 6.71 -5.28
CA CYS A 19 -3.11 6.84 -3.99
C CYS A 19 -3.58 5.49 -3.43
N GLY A 20 -4.03 4.58 -4.30
CA GLY A 20 -4.44 3.21 -3.96
C GLY A 20 -3.31 2.37 -3.37
N LEU A 21 -2.16 2.29 -4.04
CA LEU A 21 -1.00 1.57 -3.50
C LEU A 21 -0.41 2.23 -2.26
N HIS A 22 -0.42 3.56 -2.16
CA HIS A 22 0.03 4.24 -0.94
C HIS A 22 -0.87 3.92 0.26
N ALA A 23 -2.20 3.94 0.07
CA ALA A 23 -3.14 3.55 1.11
C ALA A 23 -2.99 2.07 1.50
N TYR A 24 -2.85 1.19 0.50
CA TYR A 24 -2.60 -0.24 0.70
C TYR A 24 -1.28 -0.49 1.44
N GLY A 25 -0.21 0.22 1.08
CA GLY A 25 1.10 0.15 1.75
C GLY A 25 1.03 0.53 3.22
N ARG A 26 0.30 1.61 3.56
CA ARG A 26 0.06 1.98 4.97
C ARG A 26 -0.72 0.91 5.72
N ALA A 27 -1.75 0.32 5.10
CA ALA A 27 -2.51 -0.76 5.72
C ALA A 27 -1.64 -2.01 5.97
N LYS A 28 -0.75 -2.37 5.04
CA LYS A 28 0.21 -3.48 5.21
C LYS A 28 1.24 -3.19 6.29
N LEU A 29 1.73 -1.96 6.39
CA LEU A 29 2.62 -1.56 7.47
C LEU A 29 1.93 -1.64 8.84
N ALA A 30 0.67 -1.20 8.93
CA ALA A 30 -0.13 -1.34 10.16
C ALA A 30 -0.34 -2.82 10.54
N ASN A 31 -0.59 -3.69 9.55
CA ASN A 31 -0.67 -5.14 9.79
C ASN A 31 0.65 -5.70 10.36
N LEU A 32 1.81 -5.31 9.82
CA LEU A 32 3.11 -5.75 10.35
C LEU A 32 3.35 -5.25 11.79
N ALA A 33 3.07 -3.97 12.05
CA ALA A 33 3.19 -3.39 13.39
C ALA A 33 2.30 -4.13 14.40
N TYR A 34 1.06 -4.45 14.00
CA TYR A 34 0.14 -5.23 14.80
C TYR A 34 0.63 -6.66 15.05
N THR A 35 1.14 -7.35 14.03
CA THR A 35 1.71 -8.70 14.18
C THR A 35 2.86 -8.70 15.21
N LEU A 36 3.73 -7.69 15.17
CA LEU A 36 4.84 -7.56 16.12
C LEU A 36 4.36 -7.29 17.55
N ASP A 37 3.37 -6.39 17.73
CA ASP A 37 2.74 -6.14 19.03
C ASP A 37 2.02 -7.39 19.57
N LEU A 38 1.30 -8.11 18.72
CA LEU A 38 0.62 -9.36 19.09
C LEU A 38 1.62 -10.44 19.52
N ALA A 39 2.75 -10.57 18.81
CA ALA A 39 3.82 -11.49 19.18
C ALA A 39 4.41 -11.16 20.58
N GLN A 40 4.50 -9.88 20.93
CA GLN A 40 4.95 -9.47 22.27
C GLN A 40 3.93 -9.80 23.36
N ARG A 41 2.64 -9.60 23.10
CA ARG A 41 1.58 -9.88 24.07
C ARG A 41 1.43 -11.36 24.38
N LEU A 42 1.63 -12.23 23.38
CA LEU A 42 1.52 -13.68 23.52
C LEU A 42 2.86 -14.35 23.90
N LYS A 43 3.87 -13.56 24.25
CA LYS A 43 5.19 -14.08 24.60
C LYS A 43 5.09 -14.88 25.89
N GLY A 44 5.36 -16.19 25.80
CA GLY A 44 5.28 -17.12 26.92
C GLY A 44 4.08 -18.06 26.87
N ASP A 45 3.10 -17.79 25.98
CA ASP A 45 1.88 -18.59 25.87
C ASP A 45 2.04 -19.82 24.95
N GLY A 46 3.25 -20.08 24.45
CA GLY A 46 3.54 -21.15 23.48
C GLY A 46 3.01 -20.87 22.05
N ILE A 47 2.44 -19.69 21.80
CA ILE A 47 1.91 -19.29 20.49
C ILE A 47 2.97 -18.52 19.70
N SER A 48 3.14 -18.86 18.42
CA SER A 48 3.98 -18.11 17.48
C SER A 48 3.12 -17.34 16.48
N VAL A 49 3.51 -16.10 16.21
CA VAL A 49 2.75 -15.16 15.36
C VAL A 49 3.65 -14.71 14.21
N PHE A 50 3.17 -14.81 12.97
CA PHE A 50 3.93 -14.48 11.77
C PHE A 50 3.11 -13.63 10.81
N ALA A 51 3.76 -12.67 10.15
CA ALA A 51 3.25 -12.06 8.94
C ALA A 51 3.87 -12.76 7.75
N ALA A 52 3.04 -13.19 6.80
CA ALA A 52 3.49 -13.83 5.56
C ALA A 52 3.17 -12.91 4.38
N ASP A 53 4.14 -12.75 3.49
CA ASP A 53 3.94 -12.12 2.19
C ASP A 53 3.84 -13.21 1.11
N PRO A 54 2.71 -13.33 0.40
CA PRO A 54 2.53 -14.32 -0.66
C PRO A 54 3.26 -13.94 -1.96
N GLY A 55 4.00 -12.83 -1.99
CA GLY A 55 4.60 -12.27 -3.19
C GLY A 55 3.57 -11.70 -4.16
N GLY A 56 4.01 -11.43 -5.40
CA GLY A 56 3.17 -10.95 -6.49
C GLY A 56 2.23 -12.05 -7.02
N ALA A 57 1.21 -12.39 -6.25
CA ALA A 57 0.26 -13.45 -6.58
C ALA A 57 -0.79 -12.97 -7.59
N VAL A 58 -0.94 -13.69 -8.70
CA VAL A 58 -1.94 -13.38 -9.74
C VAL A 58 -3.34 -13.73 -9.25
N THR A 59 -3.99 -12.74 -8.66
CA THR A 59 -5.37 -12.81 -8.15
C THR A 59 -6.15 -11.57 -8.60
N THR A 60 -7.45 -11.53 -8.34
CA THR A 60 -8.26 -10.33 -8.60
C THR A 60 -7.78 -9.10 -7.79
N MET A 61 -7.07 -9.31 -6.66
CA MET A 61 -6.47 -8.24 -5.86
C MET A 61 -5.36 -7.49 -6.61
N THR A 62 -4.68 -8.15 -7.56
CA THR A 62 -3.55 -7.58 -8.31
C THR A 62 -3.93 -7.13 -9.72
N THR A 63 -5.20 -7.27 -10.12
CA THR A 63 -5.69 -6.82 -11.44
C THR A 63 -5.54 -5.31 -11.59
N GLY A 64 -4.78 -4.87 -12.59
CA GLY A 64 -4.57 -3.44 -12.89
C GLY A 64 -3.53 -2.73 -12.00
N THR A 65 -3.10 -3.35 -10.89
CA THR A 65 -2.24 -2.74 -9.87
C THR A 65 -0.81 -2.44 -10.37
N MET A 66 -0.31 -3.23 -11.33
CA MET A 66 1.02 -3.05 -11.95
C MET A 66 0.96 -2.65 -13.44
N SER A 67 -0.22 -2.28 -13.94
CA SER A 67 -0.41 -1.96 -15.36
C SER A 67 0.09 -0.56 -15.75
N SER A 68 0.58 0.23 -14.79
CA SER A 68 1.11 1.57 -15.04
C SER A 68 2.38 1.80 -14.24
N SER A 69 3.44 2.26 -14.90
CA SER A 69 4.70 2.69 -14.26
C SER A 69 4.52 3.84 -13.28
N ARG A 70 3.36 4.52 -13.29
CA ARG A 70 3.07 5.59 -12.35
C ARG A 70 3.04 5.14 -10.89
N VAL A 71 2.79 3.85 -10.65
CA VAL A 71 2.86 3.20 -9.33
C VAL A 71 4.25 3.32 -8.69
N VAL A 72 5.29 3.45 -9.50
CA VAL A 72 6.67 3.62 -9.03
C VAL A 72 7.00 5.12 -8.97
N ALA A 73 7.82 5.50 -7.99
CA ALA A 73 8.31 6.87 -7.84
C ALA A 73 8.92 7.39 -9.16
N PRO A 74 8.73 8.67 -9.55
CA PRO A 74 9.15 9.18 -10.86
C PRO A 74 10.61 8.89 -11.24
N TRP A 75 11.53 8.91 -10.27
CA TRP A 75 12.96 8.66 -10.49
C TRP A 75 13.35 7.18 -10.64
N LEU A 76 12.39 6.26 -10.47
CA LEU A 76 12.57 4.81 -10.65
C LEU A 76 11.75 4.27 -11.84
N ARG A 77 11.07 5.15 -12.60
CA ARG A 77 10.30 4.74 -13.77
C ARG A 77 11.25 4.41 -14.93
N PRO A 78 11.01 3.32 -15.67
CA PRO A 78 11.83 2.96 -16.82
C PRO A 78 11.81 4.03 -17.94
N GLU A 79 10.70 4.76 -18.07
CA GLU A 79 10.60 5.99 -18.87
C GLU A 79 11.04 7.19 -18.04
N GLY A 80 12.34 7.49 -18.07
CA GLY A 80 12.92 8.66 -17.41
C GLY A 80 12.46 10.00 -18.03
N PRO A 81 12.75 11.14 -17.37
CA PRO A 81 12.41 12.49 -17.85
C PRO A 81 13.23 12.98 -19.06
N TRP A 82 13.95 12.08 -19.75
CA TRP A 82 14.88 12.39 -20.84
C TRP A 82 14.43 11.85 -22.21
N SER A 83 13.17 11.43 -22.32
CA SER A 83 12.54 11.02 -23.59
C SER A 83 11.63 12.11 -24.13
#